data_AF-A0A2A5BR18-F1
#
_entry.id   AF-A0A2A5BR18-F1
#
_cell.length_a   1.000
_cell.length_b   1.000
_cell.length_c   1.000
_cell.angle_alpha   90.00
_cell.angle_beta   90.00
_cell.angle_gamma   90.00
#
_symmetry.space_group_name_H-M   'P 1'
#
loop_
_entity.id
_entity.type
_entity.pdbx_description
1 polymer ?
#
loop_
_entity_poly.entity_id
_entity_poly.type
_entity_poly.pdbx_seq_one_letter_code
_entity_poly.pdbx_strand_id
1 'polypeptide(L)'
;MHRTKPGPVPVRLAMSVAVATATALLSGYGSRKAYGGACTGTGGVYTCSGAADSVNDVQPTLSPPPTGPLTVTTTADFGIDTSSNVTDGIYLANPLGLSGSLTFEDNNSAMITGAITGIYAKNQGSGALSITSGGTVSGISEHGVFATTYGAGLSISAVTVSGNLSGITVRNMISGVLSITSTGTVSGTNTDGINAYNRSGTELSINAAAVSGGLHGIFAKNNGTGALSITATGAVSGISQDGIYATTSGTGLSISAVTVSGNQSGINAKNIGTGALSIIVTGAVSGGSSDGISVTNTPGTTNLSINAAAVSGGTSGIDARNQGSGALSITTTGTVSGGSGDGLNVGHYGTGALSITATGAVSGISQD
;
A
#
# COMPACT_ATOMS: atom_id res chain seq x y z
N MET A 1 64.53 -30.95 -36.21
CA MET A 1 63.52 -31.36 -35.21
C MET A 1 64.12 -31.20 -33.82
N HIS A 2 63.28 -30.90 -32.82
CA HIS A 2 63.61 -30.65 -31.41
C HIS A 2 64.18 -29.27 -31.06
N ARG A 3 63.27 -28.28 -30.97
CA ARG A 3 63.40 -27.11 -30.10
C ARG A 3 62.72 -27.45 -28.76
N THR A 4 63.48 -27.53 -27.68
CA THR A 4 62.97 -27.70 -26.31
C THR A 4 62.38 -26.38 -25.80
N LYS A 5 61.08 -26.38 -25.49
CA LYS A 5 60.37 -25.26 -24.84
C LYS A 5 60.73 -25.19 -23.35
N PRO A 6 60.86 -23.99 -22.76
CA PRO A 6 61.03 -23.81 -21.32
C PRO A 6 59.71 -24.05 -20.57
N GLY A 7 59.79 -24.73 -19.43
CA GLY A 7 58.67 -25.03 -18.55
C GLY A 7 58.17 -23.82 -17.75
N PRO A 8 56.96 -23.89 -17.17
CA PRO A 8 56.34 -22.76 -16.49
C PRO A 8 56.99 -22.44 -15.14
N VAL A 9 57.17 -21.15 -14.90
CA VAL A 9 57.62 -20.54 -13.63
C VAL A 9 56.46 -20.60 -12.61
N PRO A 10 56.71 -20.98 -11.34
CA PRO A 10 55.66 -20.96 -10.32
C PRO A 10 55.39 -19.52 -9.86
N VAL A 11 54.17 -19.02 -10.10
CA VAL A 11 53.68 -17.76 -9.54
C VAL A 11 53.35 -17.99 -8.07
N ARG A 12 54.16 -17.42 -7.16
CA ARG A 12 53.87 -17.37 -5.72
C ARG A 12 52.74 -16.38 -5.47
N LEU A 13 51.57 -16.89 -5.07
CA LEU A 13 50.46 -16.10 -4.57
C LEU A 13 50.81 -15.62 -3.15
N ALA A 14 51.17 -14.34 -3.00
CA ALA A 14 51.36 -13.72 -1.69
C ALA A 14 49.98 -13.40 -1.09
N MET A 15 49.51 -14.23 -0.15
CA MET A 15 48.41 -13.87 0.74
C MET A 15 48.91 -12.83 1.74
N SER A 16 48.61 -11.56 1.50
CA SER A 16 48.77 -10.48 2.47
C SER A 16 47.68 -10.61 3.54
N VAL A 17 48.04 -11.19 4.69
CA VAL A 17 47.24 -11.16 5.92
C VAL A 17 47.36 -9.76 6.51
N ALA A 18 46.31 -8.95 6.37
CA ALA A 18 46.20 -7.69 7.09
C ALA A 18 45.79 -7.98 8.54
N VAL A 19 46.77 -7.95 9.44
CA VAL A 19 46.53 -7.96 10.89
C VAL A 19 46.09 -6.55 11.29
N ALA A 20 44.79 -6.36 11.47
CA ALA A 20 44.26 -5.15 12.10
C ALA A 20 44.44 -5.30 13.62
N THR A 21 45.49 -4.68 14.16
CA THR A 21 45.67 -4.54 15.61
C THR A 21 44.65 -3.53 16.13
N ALA A 22 43.62 -4.04 16.81
CA ALA A 22 42.69 -3.23 17.58
C ALA A 22 43.41 -2.67 18.82
N THR A 23 43.82 -1.41 18.76
CA THR A 23 44.19 -0.64 19.95
C THR A 23 42.92 -0.23 20.67
N ALA A 24 42.64 -0.91 21.78
CA ALA A 24 41.66 -0.48 22.77
C ALA A 24 42.16 0.79 23.48
N LEU A 25 41.40 1.88 23.37
CA LEU A 25 41.45 3.00 24.30
C LEU A 25 40.25 2.89 25.24
N LEU A 26 40.50 2.45 26.47
CA LEU A 26 39.61 2.68 27.59
C LEU A 26 39.95 4.02 28.22
N SER A 27 38.97 4.93 28.32
CA SER A 27 38.49 5.50 29.60
C SER A 27 37.61 6.73 29.37
N GLY A 28 36.43 6.75 30.02
CA GLY A 28 35.58 7.94 30.11
C GLY A 28 34.11 7.65 30.38
N TYR A 29 33.75 7.38 31.64
CA TYR A 29 32.42 7.53 32.25
C TYR A 29 31.17 7.08 31.47
N GLY A 30 30.65 5.90 31.82
CA GLY A 30 29.21 5.59 31.75
C GLY A 30 28.63 5.32 30.36
N SER A 31 29.21 4.39 29.61
CA SER A 31 28.60 3.85 28.38
C SER A 31 27.29 3.12 28.71
N ARG A 32 26.17 3.86 28.73
CA ARG A 32 24.86 3.24 28.54
C ARG A 32 24.96 2.50 27.21
N LYS A 33 24.74 1.19 27.22
CA LYS A 33 24.61 0.41 25.98
C LYS A 33 23.60 1.16 25.12
N ALA A 34 23.99 1.58 23.92
CA ALA A 34 23.04 2.14 22.97
C ALA A 34 22.14 0.97 22.55
N TYR A 35 20.92 0.98 23.06
CA TYR A 35 19.87 0.07 22.64
C TYR A 35 19.44 0.48 21.23
N GLY A 36 19.17 -0.50 20.36
CA GLY A 36 18.51 -0.23 19.09
C GLY A 36 17.18 0.49 19.34
N GLY A 37 16.74 1.26 18.36
CA GLY A 37 15.45 1.93 18.46
C GLY A 37 15.37 3.08 19.49
N ALA A 38 16.48 3.48 20.12
CA ALA A 38 16.45 4.49 21.18
C ALA A 38 16.16 5.89 20.59
N CYS A 39 15.09 6.52 21.08
CA CYS A 39 14.69 7.87 20.70
C CYS A 39 15.10 8.87 21.79
N THR A 40 15.80 9.93 21.38
CA THR A 40 16.19 11.05 22.24
C THR A 40 15.51 12.32 21.79
N GLY A 41 15.17 13.19 22.73
CA GLY A 41 14.44 14.43 22.45
C GLY A 41 13.40 14.74 23.51
N THR A 42 12.81 15.93 23.42
CA THR A 42 11.78 16.43 24.33
C THR A 42 10.85 17.39 23.61
N GLY A 43 9.72 17.73 24.22
CA GLY A 43 8.81 18.76 23.69
C GLY A 43 8.18 18.39 22.34
N GLY A 44 7.98 17.10 22.06
CA GLY A 44 7.40 16.64 20.81
C GLY A 44 8.38 16.41 19.68
N VAL A 45 9.68 16.68 19.85
CA VAL A 45 10.67 16.46 18.80
C VAL A 45 11.63 15.38 19.25
N TYR A 46 11.69 14.28 18.51
CA TYR A 46 12.51 13.11 18.81
C TYR A 46 13.34 12.69 17.60
N THR A 47 14.55 12.22 17.88
CA THR A 47 15.43 11.56 16.91
C THR A 47 15.79 10.17 17.44
N CYS A 48 15.47 9.15 16.66
CA CYS A 48 15.71 7.75 16.97
C CYS A 48 16.95 7.22 16.24
N SER A 49 17.73 6.38 16.93
CA SER A 49 19.04 5.90 16.47
C SER A 49 19.34 4.49 16.99
N GLY A 50 20.44 3.90 16.53
CA GLY A 50 20.88 2.55 16.89
C GLY A 50 20.24 1.46 16.04
N ALA A 51 21.03 0.43 15.71
CA ALA A 51 20.61 -0.69 14.87
C ALA A 51 19.60 -1.58 15.59
N ALA A 52 18.69 -2.20 14.83
CA ALA A 52 17.68 -3.12 15.36
C ALA A 52 18.29 -4.27 16.17
N ASP A 53 17.71 -4.56 17.33
CA ASP A 53 18.11 -5.62 18.25
C ASP A 53 16.86 -6.30 18.86
N SER A 54 16.53 -7.48 18.35
CA SER A 54 15.34 -8.25 18.76
C SER A 54 15.32 -8.68 20.24
N VAL A 55 16.44 -8.56 20.96
CA VAL A 55 16.53 -8.95 22.38
C VAL A 55 16.33 -7.74 23.27
N ASN A 56 16.86 -6.58 22.88
CA ASN A 56 16.95 -5.43 23.77
C ASN A 56 16.06 -4.26 23.37
N ASP A 57 15.53 -4.23 22.14
CA ASP A 57 14.69 -3.13 21.68
C ASP A 57 13.33 -3.18 22.35
N VAL A 58 12.88 -2.00 22.79
CA VAL A 58 11.57 -1.78 23.38
C VAL A 58 10.87 -0.65 22.66
N GLN A 59 9.54 -0.66 22.66
CA GLN A 59 8.73 0.40 22.08
C GLN A 59 9.14 1.78 22.64
N PRO A 60 9.48 2.76 21.79
CA PRO A 60 9.91 4.07 22.26
C PRO A 60 8.79 4.82 22.98
N THR A 61 9.15 5.52 24.06
CA THR A 61 8.21 6.42 24.76
C THR A 61 8.24 7.80 24.12
N LEU A 62 7.23 8.11 23.32
CA LEU A 62 7.11 9.35 22.56
C LEU A 62 5.91 10.13 23.07
N SER A 63 6.10 11.39 23.43
CA SER A 63 5.03 12.22 24.02
C SER A 63 4.86 13.53 23.26
N PRO A 64 3.65 13.86 22.80
CA PRO A 64 3.38 15.15 22.19
C PRO A 64 3.41 16.28 23.22
N PRO A 65 3.73 17.51 22.80
CA PRO A 65 3.61 18.69 23.66
C PRO A 65 2.13 19.13 23.75
N PRO A 66 1.74 19.92 24.77
CA PRO A 66 0.38 20.46 24.88
C PRO A 66 -0.04 21.31 23.66
N THR A 67 0.93 22.00 23.06
CA THR A 67 0.79 22.78 21.83
C THR A 67 1.97 22.51 20.92
N GLY A 68 1.72 22.19 19.66
CA GLY A 68 2.77 21.93 18.68
C GLY A 68 2.81 20.48 18.21
N PRO A 69 3.66 20.17 17.22
CA PRO A 69 3.67 18.87 16.57
C PRO A 69 4.37 17.81 17.43
N LEU A 70 4.00 16.54 17.21
CA LEU A 70 4.85 15.39 17.50
C LEU A 70 5.61 15.04 16.21
N THR A 71 6.92 15.18 16.22
CA THR A 71 7.82 14.92 15.10
C THR A 71 8.89 13.94 15.53
N VAL A 72 8.97 12.81 14.82
CA VAL A 72 9.93 11.75 15.10
C VAL A 72 10.73 11.51 13.83
N THR A 73 12.04 11.61 13.94
CA THR A 73 13.00 11.42 12.84
C THR A 73 13.97 10.30 13.17
N THR A 74 14.63 9.74 12.17
CA THR A 74 15.63 8.68 12.36
C THR A 74 17.03 9.11 11.90
N THR A 75 18.06 8.50 12.47
CA THR A 75 19.44 8.57 11.96
C THR A 75 19.73 7.43 10.99
N ALA A 76 20.84 7.51 10.27
CA ALA A 76 21.23 6.53 9.25
C ALA A 76 21.42 5.09 9.79
N ASP A 77 21.76 4.95 11.07
CA ASP A 77 21.99 3.68 11.74
C ASP A 77 20.73 3.12 12.42
N PHE A 78 19.61 3.83 12.35
CA PHE A 78 18.39 3.44 13.04
C PHE A 78 17.78 2.14 12.49
N GLY A 79 17.41 1.26 13.40
CA GLY A 79 16.44 0.18 13.22
C GLY A 79 15.78 -0.12 14.56
N ILE A 80 14.65 -0.83 14.52
CA ILE A 80 13.98 -1.28 15.73
C ILE A 80 13.35 -2.66 15.50
N ASP A 81 13.53 -3.57 16.45
CA ASP A 81 12.90 -4.89 16.43
C ASP A 81 12.31 -5.27 17.79
N THR A 82 11.02 -4.97 17.98
CA THR A 82 10.30 -5.33 19.21
C THR A 82 9.63 -6.70 19.14
N SER A 83 10.03 -7.58 18.22
CA SER A 83 9.39 -8.89 17.96
C SER A 83 9.30 -9.80 19.19
N SER A 84 10.18 -9.62 20.18
CA SER A 84 10.18 -10.38 21.43
C SER A 84 9.26 -9.84 22.52
N ASN A 85 8.70 -8.62 22.35
CA ASN A 85 8.18 -7.81 23.45
C ASN A 85 6.68 -7.47 23.40
N VAL A 86 5.87 -8.15 22.59
CA VAL A 86 4.39 -7.96 22.47
C VAL A 86 3.93 -6.50 22.30
N THR A 87 4.79 -5.64 21.77
CA THR A 87 4.54 -4.22 21.53
C THR A 87 4.58 -3.89 20.04
N ASP A 88 4.19 -2.66 19.70
CA ASP A 88 4.45 -2.10 18.38
C ASP A 88 5.95 -1.81 18.21
N GLY A 89 6.41 -1.68 16.97
CA GLY A 89 7.77 -1.16 16.69
C GLY A 89 7.81 0.32 17.06
N ILE A 90 6.99 1.11 16.37
CA ILE A 90 6.80 2.55 16.65
C ILE A 90 5.33 2.82 17.00
N TYR A 91 5.10 3.52 18.10
CA TYR A 91 3.78 3.96 18.53
C TYR A 91 3.72 5.48 18.64
N LEU A 92 2.81 6.09 17.90
CA LEU A 92 2.64 7.53 17.83
C LEU A 92 1.19 7.88 18.18
N ALA A 93 0.97 8.72 19.19
CA ALA A 93 -0.37 9.15 19.54
C ALA A 93 -0.42 10.63 19.90
N ASN A 94 -1.29 11.37 19.21
CA ASN A 94 -1.71 12.72 19.60
C ASN A 94 -3.14 12.62 20.15
N PRO A 95 -3.36 12.74 21.48
CA PRO A 95 -4.70 12.68 22.06
C PRO A 95 -5.56 13.89 21.69
N LEU A 96 -6.86 13.75 21.97
CA LEU A 96 -7.85 14.81 21.77
C LEU A 96 -7.46 16.11 22.50
N GLY A 97 -7.77 17.24 21.88
CA GLY A 97 -7.52 18.56 22.45
C GLY A 97 -6.13 19.14 22.18
N LEU A 98 -5.21 18.35 21.60
CA LEU A 98 -3.92 18.86 21.16
C LEU A 98 -4.02 19.54 19.79
N SER A 99 -3.20 20.58 19.62
CA SER A 99 -2.99 21.26 18.33
C SER A 99 -1.63 20.87 17.77
N GLY A 100 -1.56 20.53 16.49
CA GLY A 100 -0.31 20.16 15.83
C GLY A 100 -0.41 18.87 15.01
N SER A 101 0.55 18.69 14.10
CA SER A 101 0.69 17.48 13.29
C SER A 101 1.32 16.34 14.08
N LEU A 102 1.13 15.12 13.59
CA LEU A 102 1.86 13.92 14.01
C LEU A 102 2.68 13.47 12.81
N THR A 103 4.01 13.42 12.95
CA THR A 103 4.93 13.12 11.86
C THR A 103 5.95 12.08 12.32
N PHE A 104 6.10 11.02 11.54
CA PHE A 104 7.23 10.11 11.60
C PHE A 104 7.96 10.12 10.27
N GLU A 105 9.27 10.28 10.29
CA GLU A 105 10.11 10.38 9.10
C GLU A 105 11.37 9.52 9.26
N ASP A 106 11.37 8.40 8.55
CA ASP A 106 12.55 7.61 8.28
C ASP A 106 12.93 7.72 6.80
N ASN A 107 14.00 8.46 6.50
CA ASN A 107 14.59 8.55 5.16
C ASN A 107 15.83 7.64 5.02
N ASN A 108 16.09 6.79 6.01
CA ASN A 108 17.36 6.05 6.15
C ASN A 108 17.23 4.56 5.87
N SER A 109 16.09 4.12 5.32
CA SER A 109 15.82 2.73 5.01
C SER A 109 15.90 1.79 6.22
N ALA A 110 15.38 2.26 7.36
CA ALA A 110 15.39 1.50 8.60
C ALA A 110 14.61 0.18 8.48
N MET A 111 15.05 -0.83 9.23
CA MET A 111 14.24 -2.01 9.49
C MET A 111 13.40 -1.76 10.74
N ILE A 112 12.08 -1.76 10.59
CA ILE A 112 11.12 -1.53 11.67
C ILE A 112 10.26 -2.80 11.82
N THR A 113 10.46 -3.54 12.89
CA THR A 113 9.71 -4.74 13.24
C THR A 113 8.97 -4.53 14.55
N GLY A 114 7.66 -4.71 14.53
CA GLY A 114 6.82 -4.74 15.73
C GLY A 114 6.24 -6.13 15.96
N ALA A 115 6.21 -6.58 17.23
CA ALA A 115 5.49 -7.80 17.59
C ALA A 115 3.99 -7.71 17.24
N ILE A 116 3.38 -6.54 17.43
CA ILE A 116 1.99 -6.26 17.06
C ILE A 116 1.92 -5.56 15.71
N THR A 117 2.12 -4.24 15.68
CA THR A 117 2.17 -3.43 14.48
C THR A 117 3.59 -2.89 14.26
N GLY A 118 4.06 -2.83 13.02
CA GLY A 118 5.36 -2.20 12.72
C GLY A 118 5.35 -0.71 13.11
N ILE A 119 4.40 0.05 12.55
CA ILE A 119 4.14 1.45 12.92
C ILE A 119 2.65 1.64 13.23
N TYR A 120 2.32 1.95 14.48
CA TYR A 120 1.01 2.40 14.91
C TYR A 120 0.99 3.92 15.05
N ALA A 121 0.03 4.60 14.42
CA ALA A 121 -0.16 6.03 14.56
C ALA A 121 -1.64 6.44 14.70
N LYS A 122 -1.93 7.24 15.72
CA LYS A 122 -3.27 7.79 15.95
C LYS A 122 -3.21 9.28 16.24
N ASN A 123 -3.71 10.10 15.32
CA ASN A 123 -3.81 11.54 15.51
C ASN A 123 -5.26 11.95 15.79
N GLN A 124 -5.55 12.33 17.03
CA GLN A 124 -6.81 12.92 17.44
C GLN A 124 -6.71 14.45 17.63
N GLY A 125 -5.52 15.03 17.37
CA GLY A 125 -5.32 16.47 17.30
C GLY A 125 -5.78 17.06 15.96
N SER A 126 -5.71 18.39 15.84
CA SER A 126 -6.22 19.11 14.67
C SER A 126 -5.30 19.07 13.44
N GLY A 127 -4.00 18.78 13.59
CA GLY A 127 -3.05 18.78 12.48
C GLY A 127 -3.12 17.53 11.61
N ALA A 128 -2.27 17.45 10.59
CA ALA A 128 -2.18 16.27 9.72
C ALA A 128 -1.39 15.12 10.38
N LEU A 129 -1.62 13.89 9.91
CA LEU A 129 -0.81 12.71 10.23
C LEU A 129 0.05 12.34 9.00
N SER A 130 1.38 12.27 9.16
CA SER A 130 2.30 11.85 8.11
C SER A 130 3.26 10.77 8.60
N ILE A 131 3.43 9.70 7.83
CA ILE A 131 4.41 8.65 8.06
C ILE A 131 5.23 8.50 6.78
N THR A 132 6.54 8.65 6.88
CA THR A 132 7.52 8.29 5.85
C THR A 132 8.43 7.19 6.37
N SER A 133 8.58 6.12 5.62
CA SER A 133 9.49 5.01 5.91
C SER A 133 10.20 4.55 4.64
N GLY A 134 11.49 4.89 4.54
CA GLY A 134 12.35 4.53 3.41
C GLY A 134 12.76 3.06 3.40
N GLY A 135 12.41 2.30 4.44
CA GLY A 135 12.85 0.92 4.64
C GLY A 135 11.71 -0.10 4.70
N THR A 136 11.99 -1.22 5.37
CA THR A 136 11.03 -2.32 5.55
C THR A 136 10.31 -2.16 6.87
N VAL A 137 8.98 -2.18 6.83
CA VAL A 137 8.10 -2.17 8.00
C VAL A 137 7.36 -3.49 8.12
N SER A 138 7.43 -4.13 9.29
CA SER A 138 6.84 -5.45 9.55
C SER A 138 6.05 -5.45 10.86
N GLY A 139 4.78 -5.88 10.79
CA GLY A 139 3.96 -6.22 11.97
C GLY A 139 3.71 -7.71 12.05
N ILE A 140 4.13 -8.34 13.14
CA ILE A 140 4.14 -9.81 13.26
C ILE A 140 2.75 -10.39 13.55
N SER A 141 1.96 -9.78 14.43
CA SER A 141 0.61 -10.27 14.74
C SER A 141 -0.50 -9.45 14.10
N GLU A 142 -0.25 -8.19 13.73
CA GLU A 142 -1.26 -7.30 13.16
C GLU A 142 -0.78 -6.64 11.85
N HIS A 143 -0.64 -5.31 11.84
CA HIS A 143 -0.46 -4.54 10.61
C HIS A 143 1.00 -4.15 10.42
N GLY A 144 1.46 -4.03 9.17
CA GLY A 144 2.75 -3.36 8.93
C GLY A 144 2.67 -1.90 9.36
N VAL A 145 1.68 -1.17 8.82
CA VAL A 145 1.36 0.19 9.21
C VAL A 145 -0.13 0.29 9.55
N PHE A 146 -0.45 0.81 10.73
CA PHE A 146 -1.81 1.18 11.12
C PHE A 146 -1.87 2.67 11.46
N ALA A 147 -2.64 3.45 10.68
CA ALA A 147 -2.74 4.88 10.88
C ALA A 147 -4.20 5.37 10.91
N THR A 148 -4.58 6.16 11.91
CA THR A 148 -5.90 6.79 11.99
C THR A 148 -5.75 8.27 12.31
N THR A 149 -6.40 9.14 11.54
CA THR A 149 -6.47 10.57 11.81
C THR A 149 -7.90 11.05 12.01
N TYR A 150 -8.07 11.98 12.94
CA TYR A 150 -9.23 12.84 13.10
C TYR A 150 -8.87 14.30 12.82
N GLY A 151 -7.66 14.57 12.33
CA GLY A 151 -7.15 15.90 12.01
C GLY A 151 -7.23 16.23 10.51
N ALA A 152 -6.32 17.06 10.05
CA ALA A 152 -6.31 17.69 8.72
C ALA A 152 -5.76 16.80 7.58
N GLY A 153 -6.03 15.49 7.61
CA GLY A 153 -5.58 14.53 6.60
C GLY A 153 -4.52 13.54 7.07
N LEU A 154 -4.22 12.58 6.19
CA LEU A 154 -3.34 11.44 6.45
C LEU A 154 -2.49 11.14 5.21
N SER A 155 -1.18 11.02 5.38
CA SER A 155 -0.27 10.62 4.31
C SER A 155 0.67 9.52 4.77
N ILE A 156 0.77 8.44 3.99
CA ILE A 156 1.77 7.37 4.15
C ILE A 156 2.67 7.36 2.92
N SER A 157 3.98 7.37 3.13
CA SER A 157 5.00 7.07 2.14
C SER A 157 5.87 5.93 2.68
N ALA A 158 5.82 4.76 2.05
CA ALA A 158 6.58 3.59 2.50
C ALA A 158 7.27 2.88 1.33
N VAL A 159 8.28 2.06 1.60
CA VAL A 159 8.85 1.17 0.58
C VAL A 159 8.19 -0.20 0.67
N THR A 160 8.68 -1.06 1.56
CA THR A 160 8.18 -2.43 1.74
C THR A 160 7.42 -2.53 3.05
N VAL A 161 6.19 -3.06 3.00
CA VAL A 161 5.35 -3.18 4.20
C VAL A 161 4.73 -4.57 4.26
N SER A 162 4.86 -5.23 5.41
CA SER A 162 4.24 -6.53 5.66
C SER A 162 3.49 -6.55 6.98
N GLY A 163 2.32 -7.17 6.99
CA GLY A 163 1.53 -7.39 8.20
C GLY A 163 0.82 -8.74 8.16
N ASN A 164 0.67 -9.38 9.31
CA ASN A 164 -0.11 -10.60 9.45
C ASN A 164 -1.60 -10.40 9.14
N LEU A 165 -2.17 -9.26 9.53
CA LEU A 165 -3.50 -8.85 9.09
C LEU A 165 -3.39 -8.13 7.74
N SER A 166 -3.13 -6.82 7.78
CA SER A 166 -2.96 -6.01 6.57
C SER A 166 -1.55 -5.44 6.48
N GLY A 167 -1.04 -5.24 5.27
CA GLY A 167 0.20 -4.48 5.08
C GLY A 167 0.02 -3.04 5.58
N ILE A 168 -0.91 -2.31 4.97
CA ILE A 168 -1.22 -0.92 5.34
C ILE A 168 -2.72 -0.78 5.65
N THR A 169 -3.06 -0.30 6.84
CA THR A 169 -4.43 0.09 7.21
C THR A 169 -4.47 1.56 7.56
N VAL A 170 -5.29 2.35 6.84
CA VAL A 170 -5.42 3.79 7.06
C VAL A 170 -6.85 4.26 7.12
N ARG A 171 -7.14 5.16 8.08
CA ARG A 171 -8.47 5.74 8.27
C ARG A 171 -8.40 7.26 8.44
N ASN A 172 -9.01 8.00 7.53
CA ASN A 172 -9.25 9.43 7.69
C ASN A 172 -10.71 9.68 8.09
N MET A 173 -10.91 10.19 9.30
CA MET A 173 -12.22 10.22 9.93
C MET A 173 -12.96 11.55 9.78
N ILE A 174 -12.26 12.66 9.54
CA ILE A 174 -12.84 14.01 9.62
C ILE A 174 -12.60 14.83 8.35
N SER A 175 -11.36 15.20 8.03
CA SER A 175 -11.08 16.18 6.97
C SER A 175 -9.75 15.94 6.27
N GLY A 176 -9.48 16.71 5.22
CA GLY A 176 -8.23 16.63 4.46
C GLY A 176 -8.14 15.40 3.55
N VAL A 177 -7.01 15.29 2.88
CA VAL A 177 -6.72 14.21 1.92
C VAL A 177 -6.23 12.96 2.66
N LEU A 178 -6.58 11.78 2.16
CA LEU A 178 -5.92 10.52 2.48
C LEU A 178 -5.02 10.13 1.30
N SER A 179 -3.72 10.00 1.52
CA SER A 179 -2.77 9.55 0.50
C SER A 179 -1.91 8.39 0.99
N ILE A 180 -1.71 7.40 0.13
CA ILE A 180 -0.81 6.28 0.36
C ILE A 180 0.11 6.19 -0.86
N THR A 181 1.41 6.19 -0.61
CA THR A 181 2.44 5.85 -1.60
C THR A 181 3.25 4.69 -1.07
N SER A 182 3.35 3.61 -1.84
CA SER A 182 4.27 2.51 -1.59
C SER A 182 5.07 2.18 -2.84
N THR A 183 6.39 2.29 -2.76
CA THR A 183 7.29 2.04 -3.91
C THR A 183 7.79 0.60 -3.97
N GLY A 184 7.67 -0.16 -2.88
CA GLY A 184 7.99 -1.58 -2.78
C GLY A 184 6.74 -2.44 -2.63
N THR A 185 6.94 -3.69 -2.20
CA THR A 185 5.85 -4.64 -2.05
C THR A 185 5.06 -4.37 -0.77
N VAL A 186 3.73 -4.39 -0.86
CA VAL A 186 2.83 -4.39 0.31
C VAL A 186 2.14 -5.74 0.44
N SER A 187 2.23 -6.36 1.62
CA SER A 187 1.62 -7.66 1.88
C SER A 187 0.80 -7.67 3.18
N GLY A 188 -0.46 -8.09 3.09
CA GLY A 188 -1.30 -8.47 4.22
C GLY A 188 -1.66 -9.95 4.15
N THR A 189 -1.35 -10.73 5.19
CA THR A 189 -1.52 -12.20 5.11
C THR A 189 -2.98 -12.63 5.25
N ASN A 190 -3.72 -12.08 6.20
CA ASN A 190 -5.08 -12.54 6.54
C ASN A 190 -6.19 -11.56 6.13
N THR A 191 -5.85 -10.29 5.91
CA THR A 191 -6.81 -9.26 5.46
C THR A 191 -6.31 -8.60 4.17
N ASP A 192 -6.31 -7.27 4.07
CA ASP A 192 -6.02 -6.61 2.81
C ASP A 192 -4.52 -6.29 2.68
N GLY A 193 -3.97 -6.27 1.46
CA GLY A 193 -2.65 -5.68 1.26
C GLY A 193 -2.66 -4.22 1.69
N ILE A 194 -3.62 -3.46 1.14
CA ILE A 194 -3.92 -2.08 1.54
C ILE A 194 -5.41 -1.95 1.88
N ASN A 195 -5.72 -1.50 3.09
CA ASN A 195 -7.07 -1.12 3.52
C ASN A 195 -7.12 0.40 3.77
N ALA A 196 -7.79 1.12 2.88
CA ALA A 196 -7.89 2.57 2.93
C ALA A 196 -9.34 3.04 3.06
N TYR A 197 -9.64 3.78 4.14
CA TYR A 197 -10.96 4.32 4.37
C TYR A 197 -10.93 5.82 4.64
N ASN A 198 -11.47 6.59 3.69
CA ASN A 198 -11.70 8.02 3.86
C ASN A 198 -13.19 8.26 4.17
N ARG A 199 -13.53 8.48 5.45
CA ARG A 199 -14.91 8.59 5.92
C ARG A 199 -15.55 9.93 5.56
N SER A 200 -14.81 11.02 5.74
CA SER A 200 -15.34 12.38 5.60
C SER A 200 -14.31 13.38 5.07
N GLY A 201 -13.11 12.92 4.68
CA GLY A 201 -12.11 13.77 4.06
C GLY A 201 -12.48 14.23 2.65
N THR A 202 -11.50 14.72 1.90
CA THR A 202 -11.69 15.12 0.51
C THR A 202 -11.37 13.96 -0.42
N GLU A 203 -10.10 13.79 -0.79
CA GLU A 203 -9.64 12.81 -1.77
C GLU A 203 -9.02 11.58 -1.09
N LEU A 204 -9.09 10.44 -1.77
CA LEU A 204 -8.36 9.22 -1.42
C LEU A 204 -7.49 8.82 -2.61
N SER A 205 -6.17 8.85 -2.44
CA SER A 205 -5.20 8.43 -3.45
C SER A 205 -4.34 7.27 -2.95
N ILE A 206 -4.20 6.23 -3.76
CA ILE A 206 -3.33 5.08 -3.50
C ILE A 206 -2.41 4.90 -4.69
N ASN A 207 -1.10 5.03 -4.48
CA ASN A 207 -0.05 4.76 -5.46
C ASN A 207 0.81 3.62 -4.90
N ALA A 208 0.67 2.41 -5.41
CA ALA A 208 1.38 1.24 -4.90
C ALA A 208 2.16 0.54 -6.02
N ALA A 209 3.23 -0.17 -5.66
CA ALA A 209 3.88 -1.11 -6.56
C ALA A 209 3.09 -2.43 -6.60
N ALA A 210 3.69 -3.54 -6.14
CA ALA A 210 2.99 -4.81 -6.03
C ALA A 210 2.28 -4.94 -4.69
N VAL A 211 1.05 -5.45 -4.70
CA VAL A 211 0.20 -5.57 -3.51
C VAL A 211 -0.41 -6.96 -3.43
N SER A 212 -0.30 -7.61 -2.28
CA SER A 212 -0.96 -8.89 -2.01
C SER A 212 -1.75 -8.83 -0.71
N GLY A 213 -2.97 -9.36 -0.72
CA GLY A 213 -3.79 -9.51 0.48
C GLY A 213 -4.48 -10.86 0.58
N GLY A 214 -4.61 -11.37 1.80
CA GLY A 214 -5.42 -12.56 2.12
C GLY A 214 -6.89 -12.44 1.71
N LEU A 215 -7.48 -11.25 1.89
CA LEU A 215 -8.83 -10.90 1.43
C LEU A 215 -8.77 -10.16 0.09
N HIS A 216 -8.49 -8.86 0.14
CA HIS A 216 -8.33 -8.02 -1.04
C HIS A 216 -6.86 -7.64 -1.25
N GLY A 217 -6.42 -7.51 -2.50
CA GLY A 217 -5.15 -6.82 -2.75
C GLY A 217 -5.24 -5.38 -2.26
N ILE A 218 -6.20 -4.63 -2.80
CA ILE A 218 -6.51 -3.26 -2.38
C ILE A 218 -7.99 -3.15 -2.06
N PHE A 219 -8.31 -2.77 -0.82
CA PHE A 219 -9.63 -2.31 -0.39
C PHE A 219 -9.60 -0.78 -0.22
N ALA A 220 -10.38 -0.06 -0.99
CA ALA A 220 -10.44 1.40 -0.95
C ALA A 220 -11.87 1.92 -0.91
N LYS A 221 -12.20 2.69 0.13
CA LYS A 221 -13.52 3.30 0.28
C LYS A 221 -13.40 4.79 0.56
N ASN A 222 -13.89 5.59 -0.37
CA ASN A 222 -13.92 7.04 -0.28
C ASN A 222 -15.35 7.56 -0.12
N ASN A 223 -15.74 7.79 1.12
CA ASN A 223 -16.97 8.51 1.47
C ASN A 223 -16.76 10.04 1.52
N GLY A 224 -15.54 10.50 1.20
CA GLY A 224 -15.20 11.90 1.12
C GLY A 224 -15.81 12.61 -0.08
N THR A 225 -15.60 13.93 -0.16
CA THR A 225 -16.19 14.79 -1.21
C THR A 225 -15.38 14.82 -2.50
N GLY A 226 -14.10 14.42 -2.47
CA GLY A 226 -13.19 14.41 -3.62
C GLY A 226 -13.12 13.05 -4.32
N ALA A 227 -12.21 12.90 -5.27
CA ALA A 227 -12.08 11.67 -6.05
C ALA A 227 -11.37 10.53 -5.28
N LEU A 228 -11.62 9.30 -5.74
CA LEU A 228 -10.82 8.11 -5.42
C LEU A 228 -9.94 7.77 -6.62
N SER A 229 -8.62 7.75 -6.41
CA SER A 229 -7.64 7.30 -7.41
C SER A 229 -6.79 6.15 -6.88
N ILE A 230 -6.68 5.09 -7.65
CA ILE A 230 -5.84 3.93 -7.38
C ILE A 230 -4.89 3.73 -8.56
N THR A 231 -3.59 3.75 -8.31
CA THR A 231 -2.54 3.40 -9.25
C THR A 231 -1.71 2.26 -8.67
N ALA A 232 -1.67 1.12 -9.36
CA ALA A 232 -0.83 -0.02 -9.02
C ALA A 232 0.15 -0.31 -10.16
N THR A 233 1.44 -0.06 -9.94
CA THR A 233 2.49 -0.26 -10.97
C THR A 233 3.03 -1.69 -11.02
N GLY A 234 2.69 -2.51 -10.02
CA GLY A 234 2.98 -3.94 -9.98
C GLY A 234 1.71 -4.80 -10.01
N ALA A 235 1.89 -6.10 -9.78
CA ALA A 235 0.77 -7.03 -9.67
C ALA A 235 -0.05 -6.79 -8.39
N VAL A 236 -1.37 -6.87 -8.50
CA VAL A 236 -2.29 -6.80 -7.36
C VAL A 236 -3.03 -8.13 -7.22
N SER A 237 -3.00 -8.74 -6.03
CA SER A 237 -3.65 -10.02 -5.77
C SER A 237 -4.48 -10.01 -4.48
N GLY A 238 -5.75 -10.41 -4.59
CA GLY A 238 -6.61 -10.78 -3.46
C GLY A 238 -6.84 -12.29 -3.43
N ILE A 239 -6.46 -12.96 -2.34
CA ILE A 239 -6.43 -14.43 -2.27
C ILE A 239 -7.83 -15.04 -2.12
N SER A 240 -8.72 -14.41 -1.36
CA SER A 240 -10.07 -14.95 -1.11
C SER A 240 -11.22 -14.05 -1.57
N GLN A 241 -10.95 -12.79 -1.90
CA GLN A 241 -11.94 -11.84 -2.44
C GLN A 241 -11.40 -11.15 -3.70
N ASP A 242 -11.64 -9.85 -3.85
CA ASP A 242 -11.29 -9.12 -5.06
C ASP A 242 -9.81 -8.72 -5.10
N GLY A 243 -9.20 -8.67 -6.29
CA GLY A 243 -7.88 -8.07 -6.45
C GLY A 243 -7.91 -6.60 -6.02
N ILE A 244 -8.85 -5.83 -6.58
CA ILE A 244 -9.14 -4.46 -6.19
C ILE A 244 -10.63 -4.31 -5.91
N TYR A 245 -10.98 -3.92 -4.68
CA TYR A 245 -12.31 -3.45 -4.30
C TYR A 245 -12.27 -1.94 -4.08
N ALA A 246 -13.06 -1.18 -4.85
CA ALA A 246 -13.06 0.28 -4.79
C ALA A 246 -14.48 0.84 -4.78
N THR A 247 -14.81 1.70 -3.81
CA THR A 247 -16.10 2.41 -3.79
C THR A 247 -15.90 3.89 -3.47
N THR A 248 -16.62 4.77 -4.18
CA THR A 248 -16.64 6.20 -3.86
C THR A 248 -18.04 6.81 -3.88
N SER A 249 -18.29 7.77 -2.99
CA SER A 249 -19.41 8.72 -3.06
C SER A 249 -18.98 10.14 -3.47
N GLY A 250 -17.74 10.31 -3.93
CA GLY A 250 -17.16 11.61 -4.27
C GLY A 250 -17.29 11.99 -5.74
N THR A 251 -16.30 12.71 -6.25
CA THR A 251 -16.33 13.31 -7.60
C THR A 251 -15.77 12.42 -8.71
N GLY A 252 -15.41 11.17 -8.42
CA GLY A 252 -15.00 10.19 -9.42
C GLY A 252 -14.17 9.04 -8.86
N LEU A 253 -14.06 7.97 -9.66
CA LEU A 253 -13.28 6.78 -9.36
C LEU A 253 -12.36 6.45 -10.54
N SER A 254 -11.04 6.44 -10.31
CA SER A 254 -10.05 6.02 -11.30
C SER A 254 -9.24 4.85 -10.77
N ILE A 255 -9.07 3.82 -11.59
CA ILE A 255 -8.19 2.67 -11.31
C ILE A 255 -7.25 2.51 -12.50
N SER A 256 -5.95 2.58 -12.25
CA SER A 256 -4.88 2.26 -13.19
C SER A 256 -4.04 1.12 -12.61
N ALA A 257 -3.98 -0.03 -13.29
CA ALA A 257 -3.25 -1.20 -12.78
C ALA A 257 -2.52 -1.95 -13.90
N VAL A 258 -1.57 -2.80 -13.52
CA VAL A 258 -0.87 -3.68 -14.48
C VAL A 258 -1.57 -5.02 -14.59
N THR A 259 -1.37 -5.93 -13.62
CA THR A 259 -2.08 -7.22 -13.58
C THR A 259 -2.87 -7.31 -12.28
N VAL A 260 -4.11 -7.81 -12.36
CA VAL A 260 -4.98 -7.90 -11.19
C VAL A 260 -5.62 -9.28 -11.11
N SER A 261 -5.48 -9.95 -9.98
CA SER A 261 -6.14 -11.23 -9.71
C SER A 261 -6.94 -11.19 -8.41
N GLY A 262 -8.17 -11.67 -8.45
CA GLY A 262 -8.97 -11.95 -7.26
C GLY A 262 -9.66 -13.29 -7.37
N ASN A 263 -9.84 -13.96 -6.23
CA ASN A 263 -10.61 -15.19 -6.18
C ASN A 263 -12.11 -14.95 -6.43
N GLN A 264 -12.63 -13.79 -6.04
CA GLN A 264 -13.98 -13.38 -6.42
C GLN A 264 -13.95 -12.63 -7.76
N SER A 265 -13.64 -11.34 -7.74
CA SER A 265 -13.48 -10.51 -8.94
C SER A 265 -12.04 -10.06 -9.11
N GLY A 266 -11.58 -9.85 -10.34
CA GLY A 266 -10.30 -9.16 -10.53
C GLY A 266 -10.41 -7.73 -9.99
N ILE A 267 -11.38 -6.98 -10.52
CA ILE A 267 -11.70 -5.63 -10.07
C ILE A 267 -13.19 -5.50 -9.80
N ASN A 268 -13.55 -4.97 -8.64
CA ASN A 268 -14.91 -4.58 -8.26
C ASN A 268 -14.94 -3.08 -7.93
N ALA A 269 -15.53 -2.27 -8.81
CA ALA A 269 -15.51 -0.82 -8.68
C ALA A 269 -16.91 -0.21 -8.74
N LYS A 270 -17.25 0.60 -7.74
CA LYS A 270 -18.57 1.23 -7.63
C LYS A 270 -18.47 2.72 -7.35
N ASN A 271 -19.09 3.53 -8.21
CA ASN A 271 -19.22 4.95 -8.00
C ASN A 271 -20.70 5.29 -7.72
N ILE A 272 -20.94 5.79 -6.50
CA ILE A 272 -22.24 6.26 -6.01
C ILE A 272 -22.26 7.79 -5.84
N GLY A 273 -21.23 8.48 -6.31
CA GLY A 273 -21.10 9.93 -6.24
C GLY A 273 -21.61 10.63 -7.49
N THR A 274 -20.93 11.69 -7.89
CA THR A 274 -21.34 12.54 -9.04
C THR A 274 -20.40 12.42 -10.24
N GLY A 275 -19.27 11.73 -10.05
CA GLY A 275 -18.18 11.66 -11.01
C GLY A 275 -18.29 10.63 -12.10
N ALA A 276 -17.21 10.50 -12.87
CA ALA A 276 -16.99 9.39 -13.78
C ALA A 276 -16.30 8.21 -13.07
N LEU A 277 -16.41 7.01 -13.64
CA LEU A 277 -15.66 5.82 -13.27
C LEU A 277 -14.77 5.42 -14.47
N SER A 278 -13.46 5.32 -14.25
CA SER A 278 -12.50 4.90 -15.27
C SER A 278 -11.62 3.76 -14.76
N ILE A 279 -11.48 2.72 -15.57
CA ILE A 279 -10.55 1.62 -15.36
C ILE A 279 -9.60 1.53 -16.54
N ILE A 280 -8.30 1.48 -16.24
CA ILE A 280 -7.22 1.21 -17.19
C ILE A 280 -6.40 0.07 -16.63
N VAL A 281 -6.34 -1.07 -17.33
CA VAL A 281 -5.51 -2.21 -16.95
C VAL A 281 -4.71 -2.69 -18.14
N THR A 282 -3.37 -2.59 -18.05
CA THR A 282 -2.49 -2.87 -19.19
C THR A 282 -2.11 -4.35 -19.33
N GLY A 283 -2.28 -5.13 -18.27
CA GLY A 283 -2.05 -6.57 -18.23
C GLY A 283 -3.35 -7.36 -17.97
N ALA A 284 -3.19 -8.65 -17.70
CA ALA A 284 -4.33 -9.55 -17.50
C ALA A 284 -5.10 -9.22 -16.21
N VAL A 285 -6.43 -9.32 -16.28
CA VAL A 285 -7.35 -9.29 -15.14
C VAL A 285 -8.04 -10.63 -15.00
N SER A 286 -8.00 -11.23 -13.82
CA SER A 286 -8.67 -12.50 -13.54
C SER A 286 -9.56 -12.43 -12.28
N GLY A 287 -10.84 -12.74 -12.43
CA GLY A 287 -11.76 -13.08 -11.35
C GLY A 287 -12.05 -14.58 -11.33
N GLY A 288 -11.95 -15.22 -10.18
CA GLY A 288 -12.10 -16.68 -10.07
C GLY A 288 -13.55 -17.15 -10.10
N SER A 289 -14.37 -16.67 -9.17
CA SER A 289 -15.76 -17.12 -8.96
C SER A 289 -16.82 -16.10 -9.38
N SER A 290 -16.43 -14.84 -9.62
CA SER A 290 -17.29 -13.76 -10.13
C SER A 290 -16.71 -13.19 -11.42
N ASP A 291 -16.73 -11.88 -11.63
CA ASP A 291 -16.36 -11.28 -12.90
C ASP A 291 -14.88 -10.94 -12.95
N GLY A 292 -14.28 -10.91 -14.14
CA GLY A 292 -12.94 -10.34 -14.29
C GLY A 292 -12.94 -8.88 -13.86
N ILE A 293 -13.87 -8.10 -14.42
CA ILE A 293 -14.12 -6.71 -14.05
C ILE A 293 -15.62 -6.52 -13.81
N SER A 294 -16.01 -6.14 -12.60
CA SER A 294 -17.38 -5.75 -12.24
C SER A 294 -17.40 -4.25 -11.91
N VAL A 295 -18.16 -3.46 -12.68
CA VAL A 295 -18.23 -2.01 -12.48
C VAL A 295 -19.63 -1.45 -12.51
N THR A 296 -19.89 -0.50 -11.61
CA THR A 296 -21.19 0.17 -11.54
C THR A 296 -21.07 1.67 -11.29
N ASN A 297 -21.70 2.44 -12.16
CA ASN A 297 -22.07 3.84 -11.95
C ASN A 297 -23.56 3.90 -11.58
N THR A 298 -23.92 4.55 -10.48
CA THR A 298 -25.33 4.73 -10.08
C THR A 298 -25.94 6.00 -10.67
N PRO A 299 -27.27 6.22 -10.54
CA PRO A 299 -27.89 7.48 -10.95
C PRO A 299 -27.19 8.69 -10.32
N GLY A 300 -27.01 9.76 -11.10
CA GLY A 300 -26.30 10.98 -10.69
C GLY A 300 -24.81 11.01 -11.06
N THR A 301 -24.22 9.88 -11.44
CA THR A 301 -22.86 9.80 -12.00
C THR A 301 -22.82 10.19 -13.48
N THR A 302 -21.62 10.23 -14.07
CA THR A 302 -21.40 10.63 -15.47
C THR A 302 -20.93 9.45 -16.35
N ASN A 303 -19.68 9.45 -16.79
CA ASN A 303 -19.14 8.47 -17.73
C ASN A 303 -18.67 7.20 -17.01
N LEU A 304 -18.77 6.06 -17.70
CA LEU A 304 -18.08 4.82 -17.35
C LEU A 304 -17.14 4.45 -18.50
N SER A 305 -15.87 4.22 -18.20
CA SER A 305 -14.87 3.81 -19.19
C SER A 305 -14.02 2.66 -18.69
N ILE A 306 -13.83 1.63 -19.53
CA ILE A 306 -12.96 0.49 -19.26
C ILE A 306 -12.00 0.35 -20.44
N ASN A 307 -10.70 0.37 -20.17
CA ASN A 307 -9.66 -0.01 -21.11
C ASN A 307 -8.85 -1.14 -20.48
N ALA A 308 -8.99 -2.36 -20.99
CA ALA A 308 -8.36 -3.54 -20.40
C ALA A 308 -7.63 -4.38 -21.45
N ALA A 309 -6.60 -5.12 -21.05
CA ALA A 309 -5.97 -6.10 -21.93
C ALA A 309 -6.80 -7.39 -22.01
N ALA A 310 -6.28 -8.52 -21.51
CA ALA A 310 -7.04 -9.76 -21.40
C ALA A 310 -7.83 -9.78 -20.08
N VAL A 311 -9.08 -10.25 -20.14
CA VAL A 311 -9.96 -10.31 -18.96
C VAL A 311 -10.64 -11.67 -18.91
N SER A 312 -10.56 -12.35 -17.76
CA SER A 312 -11.26 -13.60 -17.50
C SER A 312 -12.05 -13.51 -16.20
N GLY A 313 -13.31 -13.94 -16.21
CA GLY A 313 -14.10 -14.12 -14.99
C GLY A 313 -14.75 -15.50 -14.93
N GLY A 314 -14.99 -16.01 -13.72
CA GLY A 314 -15.76 -17.22 -13.49
C GLY A 314 -17.23 -17.10 -13.91
N THR A 315 -17.81 -15.90 -13.77
CA THR A 315 -19.15 -15.56 -14.30
C THR A 315 -19.01 -14.81 -15.61
N SER A 316 -18.80 -13.49 -15.57
CA SER A 316 -18.60 -12.67 -16.77
C SER A 316 -17.15 -12.25 -16.94
N GLY A 317 -16.68 -12.07 -18.17
CA GLY A 317 -15.38 -11.41 -18.37
C GLY A 317 -15.43 -9.98 -17.83
N ILE A 318 -16.35 -9.18 -18.36
CA ILE A 318 -16.64 -7.82 -17.88
C ILE A 318 -18.14 -7.68 -17.65
N ASP A 319 -18.55 -7.29 -16.45
CA ASP A 319 -19.90 -6.82 -16.11
C ASP A 319 -19.85 -5.30 -15.88
N ALA A 320 -20.46 -4.53 -16.78
CA ALA A 320 -20.43 -3.08 -16.76
C ALA A 320 -21.82 -2.46 -16.77
N ARG A 321 -22.18 -1.77 -15.68
CA ARG A 321 -23.47 -1.07 -15.55
C ARG A 321 -23.29 0.43 -15.39
N ASN A 322 -23.77 1.20 -16.35
CA ASN A 322 -23.80 2.66 -16.28
C ASN A 322 -25.23 3.18 -16.17
N GLN A 323 -25.60 3.66 -14.98
CA GLN A 323 -26.84 4.40 -14.73
C GLN A 323 -26.62 5.92 -14.68
N GLY A 324 -25.38 6.38 -14.93
CA GLY A 324 -25.03 7.78 -15.06
C GLY A 324 -25.53 8.39 -16.37
N SER A 325 -25.54 9.72 -16.47
CA SER A 325 -25.99 10.42 -17.69
C SER A 325 -24.98 10.39 -18.83
N GLY A 326 -23.71 10.07 -18.53
CA GLY A 326 -22.59 10.08 -19.48
C GLY A 326 -22.51 8.83 -20.35
N ALA A 327 -21.43 8.73 -21.13
CA ALA A 327 -21.18 7.59 -22.02
C ALA A 327 -20.71 6.35 -21.25
N LEU A 328 -20.99 5.16 -21.79
CA LEU A 328 -20.37 3.90 -21.43
C LEU A 328 -19.43 3.47 -22.55
N SER A 329 -18.13 3.34 -22.27
CA SER A 329 -17.13 2.91 -23.23
C SER A 329 -16.33 1.71 -22.71
N ILE A 330 -16.16 0.70 -23.55
CA ILE A 330 -15.33 -0.47 -23.25
C ILE A 330 -14.37 -0.68 -24.41
N THR A 331 -13.07 -0.72 -24.13
CA THR A 331 -12.03 -1.13 -25.07
C THR A 331 -11.27 -2.29 -24.48
N THR A 332 -11.16 -3.39 -25.22
CA THR A 332 -10.33 -4.53 -24.83
C THR A 332 -9.36 -4.90 -25.93
N THR A 333 -8.08 -5.08 -25.56
CA THR A 333 -7.03 -5.44 -26.53
C THR A 333 -6.75 -6.95 -26.58
N GLY A 334 -7.10 -7.67 -25.52
CA GLY A 334 -6.93 -9.12 -25.39
C GLY A 334 -8.25 -9.89 -25.39
N THR A 335 -8.15 -11.20 -25.19
CA THR A 335 -9.32 -12.08 -25.05
C THR A 335 -10.14 -11.69 -23.81
N VAL A 336 -11.46 -11.68 -23.96
CA VAL A 336 -12.41 -11.50 -22.87
C VAL A 336 -13.25 -12.76 -22.72
N SER A 337 -13.16 -13.44 -21.58
CA SER A 337 -13.84 -14.71 -21.35
C SER A 337 -14.69 -14.68 -20.07
N GLY A 338 -15.98 -14.96 -20.20
CA GLY A 338 -16.84 -15.40 -19.10
C GLY A 338 -16.82 -16.92 -19.00
N GLY A 339 -16.77 -17.45 -17.78
CA GLY A 339 -16.77 -18.89 -17.52
C GLY A 339 -18.17 -19.49 -17.63
N SER A 340 -19.08 -19.03 -16.77
CA SER A 340 -20.48 -19.50 -16.70
C SER A 340 -21.50 -18.50 -17.24
N GLY A 341 -21.08 -17.30 -17.61
CA GLY A 341 -21.89 -16.24 -18.21
C GLY A 341 -21.20 -15.59 -19.41
N ASP A 342 -21.48 -14.30 -19.62
CA ASP A 342 -21.06 -13.57 -20.83
C ASP A 342 -19.58 -13.19 -20.83
N GLY A 343 -18.97 -13.11 -22.02
CA GLY A 343 -17.69 -12.39 -22.14
C GLY A 343 -17.85 -10.92 -21.72
N LEU A 344 -18.90 -10.27 -22.22
CA LEU A 344 -19.25 -8.88 -21.93
C LEU A 344 -20.75 -8.78 -21.58
N ASN A 345 -21.07 -8.48 -20.32
CA ASN A 345 -22.42 -8.13 -19.88
C ASN A 345 -22.48 -6.61 -19.66
N VAL A 346 -23.26 -5.90 -20.49
CA VAL A 346 -23.20 -4.44 -20.55
C VAL A 346 -24.58 -3.82 -20.45
N GLY A 347 -24.84 -3.12 -19.35
CA GLY A 347 -26.07 -2.37 -19.10
C GLY A 347 -25.83 -0.86 -19.15
N HIS A 348 -26.28 -0.21 -20.23
CA HIS A 348 -26.25 1.26 -20.34
C HIS A 348 -27.66 1.83 -20.24
N TYR A 349 -27.93 2.55 -19.16
CA TYR A 349 -29.24 3.14 -18.85
C TYR A 349 -29.22 4.67 -18.94
N GLY A 350 -28.06 5.26 -19.25
CA GLY A 350 -27.87 6.68 -19.47
C GLY A 350 -28.26 7.17 -20.85
N THR A 351 -28.20 8.47 -21.07
CA THR A 351 -28.45 9.11 -22.37
C THR A 351 -27.19 9.25 -23.24
N GLY A 352 -26.00 9.07 -22.66
CA GLY A 352 -24.74 9.10 -23.40
C GLY A 352 -24.60 7.94 -24.40
N ALA A 353 -23.55 7.96 -25.21
CA ALA A 353 -23.27 6.88 -26.15
C ALA A 353 -22.82 5.60 -25.43
N LEU A 354 -23.20 4.44 -25.97
CA LEU A 354 -22.59 3.15 -25.68
C LEU A 354 -21.60 2.82 -26.81
N SER A 355 -20.34 2.55 -26.46
CA SER A 355 -19.31 2.12 -27.41
C SER A 355 -18.52 0.94 -26.86
N ILE A 356 -18.39 -0.12 -27.65
CA ILE A 356 -17.61 -1.32 -27.30
C ILE A 356 -16.66 -1.61 -28.45
N THR A 357 -15.37 -1.72 -28.15
CA THR A 357 -14.32 -2.11 -29.09
C THR A 357 -13.53 -3.26 -28.48
N ALA A 358 -13.71 -4.48 -29.01
CA ALA A 358 -12.92 -5.64 -28.61
C ALA A 358 -12.08 -6.11 -29.81
N THR A 359 -10.75 -6.12 -29.66
CA THR A 359 -9.85 -6.62 -30.71
C THR A 359 -9.48 -8.09 -30.52
N GLY A 360 -9.59 -8.59 -29.28
CA GLY A 360 -9.47 -10.02 -28.97
C GLY A 360 -10.80 -10.75 -29.07
N ALA A 361 -10.76 -12.09 -28.95
CA ALA A 361 -11.97 -12.90 -28.91
C ALA A 361 -12.79 -12.56 -27.67
N VAL A 362 -14.11 -12.46 -27.84
CA VAL A 362 -15.08 -12.36 -26.73
C VAL A 362 -15.86 -13.66 -26.68
N SER A 363 -15.79 -14.37 -25.55
CA SER A 363 -16.42 -15.68 -25.37
C SER A 363 -17.12 -15.78 -24.02
N GLY A 364 -18.23 -16.51 -23.98
CA GLY A 364 -18.97 -16.82 -22.77
C GLY A 364 -19.94 -17.96 -23.03
N ILE A 365 -20.61 -18.43 -21.98
CA ILE A 365 -21.73 -19.36 -22.08
C ILE A 365 -22.99 -18.51 -21.92
N SER A 366 -23.64 -18.17 -23.04
CA SER A 366 -24.88 -17.37 -23.04
C SER A 366 -25.93 -18.05 -22.15
N GLN A 367 -26.50 -17.30 -21.22
CA GLN A 367 -27.65 -17.73 -20.43
C GLN A 367 -28.89 -17.11 -21.07
N ASP A 368 -29.35 -17.70 -22.19
CA ASP A 368 -30.62 -17.33 -22.83
C ASP A 368 -31.83 -17.75 -21.98
#